data_AF-A0A2X1QFE9-F1
#
_entry.id   AF-A0A2X1QFE9-F1
#
_cell.length_a   1.000
_cell.length_b   1.000
_cell.length_c   1.000
_cell.angle_alpha   90.00
_cell.angle_beta   90.00
_cell.angle_gamma   90.00
#
_symmetry.space_group_name_H-M   'P 1'
#
loop_
_entity.id
_entity.type
_entity.pdbx_description
1 polymer ?
#
loop_
_entity_poly.entity_id
_entity_poly.type
_entity_poly.pdbx_seq_one_letter_code
_entity_poly.pdbx_strand_id
1 'polypeptide(L)'
;MRRLTQIVQLSVFMVPRIDIEAENYDLSLSRYKEEIFEEVQYEQPEAILERLIQAEVGNVDKKVLNKVQSGILYELLELKGMIV
;
A
#
# COMPACT_ATOMS: atom_id res chain seq x y z
N MET A 1 12.56 -4.50 6.05
CA MET A 1 12.86 -3.91 4.73
C MET A 1 11.90 -2.76 4.49
N ARG A 2 12.37 -1.51 4.53
CA ARG A 2 11.54 -0.33 4.25
C ARG A 2 11.51 -0.14 2.73
N ARG A 3 10.39 -0.46 2.08
CA ARG A 3 10.17 -0.16 0.66
C ARG A 3 9.47 1.19 0.57
N LEU A 4 10.24 2.21 0.21
CA LEU A 4 9.80 3.56 -0.08
C LEU A 4 9.20 3.58 -1.49
N THR A 5 7.91 3.86 -1.65
CA THR A 5 7.34 4.70 -2.73
C THR A 5 5.81 4.65 -2.70
N GLN A 6 5.18 5.70 -2.16
CA GLN A 6 3.82 6.09 -2.53
C GLN A 6 3.91 7.47 -3.18
N ILE A 7 3.45 7.55 -4.44
CA ILE A 7 3.26 8.81 -5.16
C ILE A 7 1.92 9.35 -4.70
N VAL A 8 1.92 10.43 -3.92
CA VAL A 8 0.69 11.18 -3.63
C VAL A 8 0.62 12.34 -4.61
N GLN A 9 -0.19 12.18 -5.66
CA GLN A 9 -0.52 13.27 -6.58
C GLN A 9 -1.93 13.76 -6.26
N LEU A 10 -2.09 14.96 -5.69
CA LEU A 10 -3.36 15.69 -5.81
C LEU A 10 -3.56 16.02 -7.30
N SER A 11 -4.73 15.68 -7.85
CA SER A 11 -5.01 15.63 -9.29
C SER A 11 -5.23 17.01 -9.96
N VAL A 12 -4.92 18.12 -9.29
CA VAL A 12 -4.97 19.49 -9.85
C VAL A 12 -3.91 20.36 -9.15
N PHE A 13 -3.08 21.05 -9.94
CA PHE A 13 -2.14 22.07 -9.47
C PHE A 13 -2.27 23.34 -10.31
N MET A 14 -1.91 24.50 -9.76
CA MET A 14 -1.95 25.79 -10.45
C MET A 14 -0.54 26.35 -10.58
N VAL A 15 -0.21 26.85 -11.78
CA VAL A 15 1.07 27.49 -12.07
C VAL A 15 0.82 28.98 -12.37
N PRO A 16 1.53 29.91 -11.70
CA PRO A 16 1.46 31.34 -12.02
C PRO A 16 1.87 31.63 -13.48
N ARG A 17 1.22 32.61 -14.11
CA ARG A 17 1.53 33.01 -15.50
C ARG A 17 2.99 33.44 -15.66
N ILE A 18 3.56 34.13 -14.67
CA ILE A 18 4.93 34.64 -14.74
C ILE A 18 5.96 33.52 -14.88
N ASP A 19 5.70 32.37 -14.26
CA ASP A 19 6.60 31.20 -14.32
C ASP A 19 6.51 30.52 -15.69
N ILE A 20 5.31 30.47 -16.28
CA ILE A 20 5.10 29.96 -17.65
C ILE A 20 5.81 30.86 -18.68
N GLU A 21 5.77 32.19 -18.49
CA GLU A 21 6.44 33.15 -19.37
C GLU A 21 7.97 33.05 -19.28
N ALA A 22 8.50 32.85 -18.06
CA ALA A 22 9.93 32.65 -17.84
C ALA A 22 10.44 31.36 -18.53
N GLU A 23 9.60 30.33 -18.60
CA GLU A 23 9.90 29.05 -19.23
C GLU A 23 9.49 28.98 -20.71
N ASN A 24 9.35 30.13 -21.37
CA ASN A 24 9.04 30.25 -22.80
C ASN A 24 7.76 29.50 -23.21
N TYR A 25 6.75 29.51 -22.34
CA TYR A 25 5.48 28.80 -22.50
C TYR A 25 5.62 27.28 -22.66
N ASP A 26 6.68 26.68 -22.12
CA ASP A 26 6.78 25.23 -21.96
C ASP A 26 5.74 24.76 -20.94
N LEU A 27 4.73 24.01 -21.38
CA LEU A 27 3.65 23.46 -20.55
C LEU A 27 3.86 21.99 -20.18
N SER A 28 5.09 21.48 -20.33
CA SER A 28 5.41 20.10 -20.01
C SER A 28 5.14 19.81 -18.54
N LEU A 29 4.31 18.79 -18.27
CA LEU A 29 3.96 18.39 -16.91
C LEU A 29 5.20 18.07 -16.05
N SER A 30 6.24 17.48 -16.63
CA SER A 30 7.49 17.16 -15.93
C SER A 30 8.20 18.36 -15.31
N ARG A 31 7.91 19.58 -15.78
CA ARG A 31 8.54 20.81 -15.28
C ARG A 31 7.84 21.37 -14.05
N TYR A 32 6.51 21.22 -13.97
CA TYR A 32 5.70 21.80 -12.90
C TYR A 32 5.12 20.76 -11.93
N LYS A 33 5.21 19.48 -12.29
CA LYS A 33 4.82 18.38 -11.42
C LYS A 33 5.92 18.14 -10.39
N GLU A 34 5.60 18.44 -9.14
CA GLU A 34 6.39 17.97 -8.02
C GLU A 34 5.92 16.56 -7.64
N GLU A 35 6.85 15.61 -7.58
CA GLU A 35 6.57 14.27 -7.08
C GLU A 35 6.81 14.24 -5.57
N ILE A 36 5.73 14.29 -4.80
CA ILE A 36 5.79 14.18 -3.34
C ILE A 36 5.75 12.69 -2.98
N PHE A 37 6.84 12.24 -2.38
CA PHE A 37 6.95 10.89 -1.81
C PHE A 37 6.69 10.96 -0.32
N GLU A 38 5.57 10.42 0.12
CA GLU A 38 5.29 10.26 1.54
C GLU A 38 5.77 8.89 2.02
N GLU A 39 6.48 8.86 3.15
CA GLU A 39 6.84 7.60 3.81
C GLU A 39 5.59 7.05 4.50
N VAL A 40 4.89 6.15 3.81
CA VAL A 40 3.77 5.42 4.40
C VAL A 40 4.32 4.26 5.22
N GLN A 41 4.04 4.31 6.52
CA GLN A 41 4.35 3.21 7.43
C GLN A 41 3.32 2.10 7.24
N TYR A 42 3.76 0.98 6.65
CA TYR A 42 2.95 -0.23 6.57
C TYR A 42 3.08 -1.05 7.85
N GLU A 43 1.98 -1.68 8.23
CA GLU A 43 1.96 -2.66 9.31
C GLU A 43 2.89 -3.85 8.96
N GLN A 44 3.40 -4.53 10.01
CA GLN A 44 4.19 -5.73 9.80
C GLN A 44 3.35 -6.81 9.09
N PRO A 45 3.96 -7.64 8.23
CA PRO A 45 3.25 -8.71 7.52
C PRO A 45 2.43 -9.62 8.45
N GLU A 46 2.97 -9.91 9.64
CA GLU A 46 2.31 -10.70 10.69
C GLU A 46 0.98 -10.06 11.15
N ALA A 47 0.98 -8.76 11.40
CA ALA A 47 -0.21 -8.03 11.86
C ALA A 47 -1.31 -8.01 10.77
N ILE A 48 -0.91 -7.86 9.51
CA ILE A 48 -1.82 -7.91 8.37
C ILE A 48 -2.43 -9.32 8.24
N LEU A 49 -1.61 -10.36 8.30
CA LEU A 49 -2.07 -11.75 8.21
C LEU A 49 -2.99 -12.13 9.37
N GLU A 50 -2.70 -11.69 10.59
CA GLU A 50 -3.58 -11.95 11.74
C GLU A 50 -4.97 -11.33 11.57
N ARG A 51 -5.03 -10.09 11.07
CA ARG A 51 -6.29 -9.42 10.77
C ARG A 51 -7.06 -10.12 9.66
N LEU A 52 -6.38 -10.55 8.60
CA LEU A 52 -7.00 -11.28 7.49
C LEU A 52 -7.56 -12.63 7.95
N ILE A 53 -6.78 -13.41 8.69
CA ILE A 53 -7.24 -14.69 9.26
C ILE A 53 -8.44 -14.45 10.19
N GLN A 54 -8.42 -13.42 11.02
CA GLN A 54 -9.53 -13.10 11.91
C GLN A 54 -10.80 -12.67 11.14
N ALA A 55 -10.65 -11.92 10.05
CA ALA A 55 -11.77 -11.50 9.21
C ALA A 55 -12.45 -12.69 8.51
N GLU A 56 -11.67 -13.66 8.03
CA GLU A 56 -12.18 -14.85 7.35
C GLU A 56 -12.82 -15.87 8.31
N VAL A 57 -12.29 -15.99 9.53
CA VAL A 57 -12.68 -17.04 10.49
C VAL A 57 -13.80 -16.58 11.42
N GLY A 58 -13.89 -15.28 11.70
CA GLY A 58 -14.76 -14.77 12.76
C GLY A 58 -14.39 -15.32 14.14
N ASN A 59 -15.38 -15.54 15.01
CA ASN A 59 -15.21 -16.05 16.38
C ASN A 59 -15.03 -17.59 16.45
N VAL A 60 -14.55 -18.22 15.39
CA VAL A 60 -14.39 -19.68 15.38
C VAL A 60 -13.09 -20.08 16.07
N ASP A 61 -13.15 -21.17 16.85
CA ASP A 61 -12.02 -21.69 17.60
C ASP A 61 -10.82 -22.01 16.70
N LYS A 62 -9.64 -21.52 17.10
CA LYS A 62 -8.35 -21.74 16.40
C LYS A 62 -8.02 -23.23 16.17
N LYS A 63 -8.64 -24.13 16.93
CA LYS A 63 -8.49 -25.59 16.80
C LYS A 63 -9.14 -26.17 15.54
N VAL A 64 -10.14 -25.49 14.97
CA VAL A 64 -10.79 -25.91 13.71
C VAL A 64 -9.96 -25.47 12.50
N LEU A 65 -9.20 -24.39 12.61
CA LEU A 65 -8.37 -23.81 11.54
C LEU A 65 -7.34 -24.78 10.99
N ASN A 66 -6.71 -25.55 11.86
CA ASN A 66 -5.68 -26.53 11.48
C ASN A 66 -6.24 -27.74 10.70
N LYS A 67 -7.56 -27.80 10.46
CA LYS A 67 -8.21 -28.86 9.67
C LYS A 67 -8.66 -28.38 8.30
N VAL A 68 -8.54 -27.08 8.00
CA VAL A 68 -8.87 -26.53 6.68
C VAL A 68 -7.73 -26.92 5.73
N GLN A 69 -8.05 -27.62 4.64
CA GLN A 69 -7.06 -28.17 3.70
C GLN A 69 -7.02 -27.45 2.35
N SER A 70 -7.86 -26.43 2.16
CA SER A 70 -7.95 -25.69 0.90
C SER A 70 -8.60 -24.31 1.09
N GLY A 71 -8.38 -23.43 0.11
CA GLY A 71 -8.95 -22.08 0.07
C GLY A 71 -8.06 -21.01 0.69
N ILE A 72 -8.54 -19.76 0.66
CA ILE A 72 -7.80 -18.55 1.06
C ILE A 72 -7.25 -18.68 2.49
N LEU A 73 -8.01 -19.29 3.40
CA LEU A 73 -7.56 -19.50 4.78
C LEU A 73 -6.34 -20.43 4.90
N TYR A 74 -6.25 -21.46 4.05
CA TYR A 74 -5.09 -22.36 4.04
C TYR A 74 -3.83 -21.60 3.61
N GLU A 75 -3.94 -20.81 2.53
CA GLU A 75 -2.84 -19.98 2.01
C GLU A 75 -2.36 -18.95 3.04
N LEU A 76 -3.28 -18.29 3.75
CA LEU A 76 -2.93 -17.34 4.81
C LEU A 76 -2.21 -18.00 5.99
N LEU A 77 -2.59 -19.24 6.36
CA LEU A 77 -1.93 -19.99 7.44
C LEU A 77 -0.54 -20.47 7.02
N GLU A 78 -0.37 -20.90 5.77
CA GLU A 78 0.91 -21.27 5.20
C GLU A 78 1.86 -20.07 5.18
N LEU A 79 1.40 -18.92 4.68
CA LEU A 79 2.18 -17.67 4.69
C LEU A 79 2.58 -17.25 6.11
N LYS A 80 1.68 -17.40 7.09
CA LYS A 80 2.02 -17.14 8.50
C LYS A 80 3.13 -18.05 9.01
N GLY A 81 3.13 -19.33 8.61
CA GLY A 81 4.18 -20.28 8.97
C GLY A 81 5.54 -19.97 8.35
N MET A 82 5.59 -19.25 7.22
CA MET A 82 6.82 -18.87 6.53
C MET A 82 7.53 -17.64 7.14
N ILE A 83 6.81 -16.84 7.92
CA ILE A 83 7.35 -15.59 8.50
C ILE A 83 7.99 -15.82 9.89
N VAL A 84 7.68 -16.96 10.54
CA VAL A 84 8.20 -17.35 11.86
C VAL A 84 9.59 -17.98 11.76
#